data_AF-A0A0L0AP72-F1
#
_entry.id   AF-A0A0L0AP72-F1
#
_cell.length_a   1.000
_cell.length_b   1.000
_cell.length_c   1.000
_cell.angle_alpha   90.00
_cell.angle_beta   90.00
_cell.angle_gamma   90.00
#
_symmetry.space_group_name_H-M   'P 1'
#
loop_
_entity.id
_entity.type
_entity.pdbx_description
1 polymer ?
#
loop_
_entity_poly.entity_id
_entity_poly.type
_entity_poly.pdbx_seq_one_letter_code
_entity_poly.pdbx_strand_id
1 'polypeptide(L)'
;MKTAALISIVFLLSGCVVADMDSTNYEYVPYAQTYQKADRIGHTDRQQRKEDMYSCGVDRNINLDDGKWNGSSAKPGETLQQVAARDDKLKRCMQSKGYVALGYDQCGPLKAPNGECN
;
A
#
# COMPACT_ATOMS: atom_id res chain seq x y z
N MET A 1 36.82 -37.11 -42.05
CA MET A 1 36.73 -36.10 -40.97
C MET A 1 35.28 -35.98 -40.53
N LYS A 2 35.00 -36.52 -39.34
CA LYS A 2 34.02 -36.11 -38.32
C LYS A 2 32.58 -35.79 -38.76
N THR A 3 31.77 -36.85 -38.71
CA THR A 3 30.36 -36.89 -38.32
C THR A 3 30.09 -36.14 -37.00
N ALA A 4 28.82 -35.74 -36.82
CA ALA A 4 28.19 -35.26 -35.58
C ALA A 4 28.29 -33.77 -35.26
N ALA A 5 27.66 -32.94 -36.09
CA ALA A 5 27.12 -31.66 -35.67
C ALA A 5 25.60 -31.79 -35.52
N LEU A 6 25.10 -32.35 -34.40
CA LEU A 6 23.65 -32.45 -34.17
C LEU A 6 23.24 -32.84 -32.74
N ILE A 7 23.93 -32.37 -31.68
CA ILE A 7 23.38 -32.50 -30.31
C ILE A 7 23.77 -31.28 -29.48
N SER A 8 22.99 -30.19 -29.54
CA SER A 8 23.01 -29.14 -28.50
C SER A 8 21.71 -28.33 -28.38
N ILE A 9 20.64 -28.68 -29.11
CA ILE A 9 19.37 -27.89 -29.10
C ILE A 9 18.37 -28.35 -28.02
N VAL A 10 18.66 -29.41 -27.25
CA VAL A 10 17.64 -30.03 -26.35
C VAL A 10 17.53 -29.37 -24.96
N PHE A 11 18.43 -28.45 -24.57
CA PHE A 11 18.36 -27.81 -23.23
C PHE A 11 17.53 -26.51 -23.18
N LEU A 12 16.84 -26.11 -24.24
CA LEU A 12 16.02 -24.89 -24.25
C LEU A 12 14.55 -25.11 -23.83
N LEU A 13 14.19 -26.31 -23.36
CA LEU A 13 12.81 -26.68 -23.03
C LEU A 13 12.67 -27.10 -21.56
N SER A 14 12.63 -26.13 -20.64
CA SER A 14 11.91 -26.22 -19.35
C SER A 14 12.18 -25.00 -18.46
N GLY A 15 12.04 -23.81 -19.04
CA GLY A 15 11.82 -22.61 -18.25
C GLY A 15 10.35 -22.22 -18.36
N CYS A 16 9.42 -23.03 -17.83
CA CYS A 16 8.10 -22.50 -17.55
C CYS A 16 8.31 -21.41 -16.49
N VAL A 17 8.39 -20.15 -16.93
CA VAL A 17 8.24 -19.01 -16.04
C VAL A 17 6.78 -19.06 -15.60
N VAL A 18 6.51 -19.87 -14.58
CA VAL A 18 5.25 -19.79 -13.85
C VAL A 18 5.35 -18.42 -13.19
N ALA A 19 4.62 -17.44 -13.74
CA ALA A 19 4.44 -16.17 -13.05
C ALA A 19 4.04 -16.52 -11.62
N ASP A 20 4.70 -15.94 -10.63
CA ASP A 20 4.34 -16.15 -9.23
C ASP A 20 2.90 -15.66 -9.04
N MET A 21 1.94 -16.59 -9.09
CA MET A 21 0.51 -16.31 -8.99
C MET A 21 0.06 -16.20 -7.53
N ASP A 22 1.00 -16.13 -6.59
CA ASP A 22 0.66 -15.88 -5.20
C ASP A 22 0.13 -14.45 -5.03
N SER A 23 -1.18 -14.32 -4.97
CA SER A 23 -1.88 -13.03 -4.81
C SER A 23 -1.46 -12.25 -3.56
N THR A 24 -0.92 -12.94 -2.55
CA THR A 24 -0.47 -12.30 -1.31
C THR A 24 0.81 -11.46 -1.51
N ASN A 25 1.48 -11.60 -2.67
CA ASN A 25 2.55 -10.67 -3.09
C ASN A 25 2.04 -9.24 -3.32
N TYR A 26 0.72 -9.03 -3.38
CA TYR A 26 0.07 -7.73 -3.52
C TYR A 26 -0.77 -7.37 -2.28
N GLU A 27 -0.53 -8.05 -1.15
CA GLU A 27 -1.06 -7.59 0.14
C GLU A 27 -0.18 -6.47 0.66
N TYR A 28 -0.81 -5.33 0.95
CA TYR A 28 -0.13 -4.13 1.40
C TYR A 28 -0.56 -3.75 2.83
N VAL A 29 0.20 -2.84 3.41
CA VAL A 29 -0.13 -2.21 4.68
C VAL A 29 -1.52 -1.55 4.65
N PRO A 30 -2.22 -1.44 5.81
CA PRO A 30 -3.44 -0.65 5.92
C PRO A 30 -3.25 0.79 5.40
N TYR A 31 -4.29 1.37 4.80
CA TYR A 31 -4.26 2.73 4.25
C TYR A 31 -3.77 3.79 5.25
N ALA A 32 -4.08 3.61 6.55
CA ALA A 32 -3.58 4.52 7.57
C ALA A 32 -2.05 4.55 7.66
N GLN A 33 -1.38 3.42 7.41
CA GLN A 33 0.09 3.30 7.50
C GLN A 33 0.81 3.98 6.34
N THR A 34 0.12 4.29 5.23
CA THR A 34 0.73 5.03 4.11
C THR A 34 0.98 6.49 4.46
N TYR A 35 0.35 7.02 5.50
CA TYR A 35 0.65 8.35 6.03
C TYR A 35 1.87 8.29 6.93
N GLN A 36 2.94 8.95 6.50
CA GLN A 36 4.21 9.00 7.19
C GLN A 36 4.57 10.44 7.52
N LYS A 37 5.18 10.69 8.69
CA LYS A 37 5.75 11.99 9.01
C LYS A 37 6.92 12.25 8.07
N ALA A 38 6.90 13.41 7.40
CA ALA A 38 7.84 13.72 6.33
C ALA A 38 9.32 13.70 6.77
N ASP A 39 9.58 13.97 8.06
CA ASP A 39 10.90 14.01 8.68
C ASP A 39 11.37 12.66 9.24
N ARG A 40 10.50 11.63 9.26
CA ARG A 40 10.79 10.32 9.88
C ARG A 40 9.97 9.19 9.24
N ILE A 41 10.03 9.09 7.92
CA ILE A 41 9.41 8.01 7.17
C ILE A 41 9.91 6.65 7.71
N GLY A 42 9.03 5.66 7.81
CA GLY A 42 9.31 4.36 8.43
C GLY A 42 9.32 4.35 9.97
N HIS A 43 9.31 5.52 10.60
CA HIS A 43 9.38 5.68 12.05
C HIS A 43 8.26 6.59 12.59
N THR A 44 7.14 6.64 11.87
CA THR A 44 5.97 7.41 12.30
C THR A 44 5.31 6.76 13.51
N ASP A 45 5.06 7.53 14.57
CA ASP A 45 4.31 7.02 15.71
C ASP A 45 2.89 6.61 15.28
N ARG A 46 2.61 5.30 15.40
CA ARG A 46 1.36 4.69 14.96
C ARG A 46 0.15 5.23 15.72
N GLN A 47 0.25 5.43 17.03
CA GLN A 47 -0.88 5.89 17.85
C GLN A 47 -1.18 7.36 17.56
N GLN A 48 -0.15 8.19 17.49
CA GLN A 48 -0.29 9.60 17.14
C GLN A 48 -0.87 9.76 15.73
N ARG A 49 -0.43 8.94 14.76
CA ARG A 49 -1.00 8.93 13.41
C ARG A 49 -2.50 8.63 13.41
N LYS A 50 -2.95 7.65 14.19
CA LYS A 50 -4.38 7.34 14.32
C LYS A 50 -5.16 8.50 14.96
N GLU A 51 -4.65 9.05 16.06
CA GLU A 51 -5.28 10.20 16.73
C GLU A 51 -5.35 11.42 15.81
N ASP A 52 -4.31 11.65 15.01
CA ASP A 52 -4.31 12.71 14.02
C ASP A 52 -5.35 12.48 12.93
N MET A 53 -5.50 11.25 12.42
CA MET A 53 -6.56 10.89 11.47
C MET A 53 -7.97 11.11 12.04
N TYR A 54 -8.21 10.70 13.29
CA TYR A 54 -9.48 10.94 13.96
C TYR A 54 -9.73 12.45 14.15
N SER A 55 -8.71 13.21 14.55
CA SER A 55 -8.82 14.67 14.64
C SER A 55 -9.07 15.35 13.29
N CYS A 56 -8.64 14.72 12.19
CA CYS A 56 -8.90 15.15 10.82
C CYS A 56 -10.28 14.74 10.28
N GLY A 57 -11.10 14.09 11.10
CA GLY A 57 -12.51 13.79 10.79
C GLY A 57 -12.78 12.35 10.34
N VAL A 58 -11.82 11.44 10.48
CA VAL A 58 -12.12 10.01 10.44
C VAL A 58 -12.96 9.65 11.68
N ASP A 59 -14.00 8.84 11.49
CA ASP A 59 -14.86 8.40 12.58
C ASP A 59 -14.06 7.52 13.57
N ARG A 60 -14.13 7.82 14.87
CA ARG A 60 -13.41 7.09 15.93
C ARG A 60 -13.84 5.63 16.06
N ASN A 61 -15.01 5.25 15.55
CA ASN A 61 -15.47 3.87 15.54
C ASN A 61 -14.80 3.02 14.43
N ILE A 62 -14.04 3.65 13.53
CA ILE A 62 -13.33 2.96 12.46
C ILE A 62 -12.00 2.43 12.99
N ASN A 63 -11.80 1.12 12.81
CA ASN A 63 -10.51 0.50 13.05
C ASN A 63 -9.57 0.79 11.88
N LEU A 64 -8.53 1.59 12.13
CA LEU A 64 -7.54 1.97 11.12
C LEU A 64 -6.46 0.90 10.87
N ASP A 65 -6.46 -0.18 11.65
CA ASP A 65 -5.41 -1.20 11.64
C ASP A 65 -5.80 -2.50 10.93
N ASP A 66 -7.09 -2.71 10.62
CA ASP A 66 -7.59 -3.97 10.04
C ASP A 66 -7.59 -3.99 8.51
N GLY A 67 -7.12 -2.91 7.88
CA GLY A 67 -7.02 -2.78 6.42
C GLY A 67 -8.36 -2.61 5.68
N LYS A 68 -9.50 -2.53 6.38
CA LYS A 68 -10.83 -2.49 5.75
C LYS A 68 -11.26 -1.08 5.34
N TRP A 69 -10.66 -0.06 5.96
CA TRP A 69 -10.99 1.33 5.69
C TRP A 69 -9.90 2.04 4.90
N ASN A 70 -10.31 2.89 3.96
CA ASN A 70 -9.48 3.86 3.29
C ASN A 70 -10.25 5.17 3.04
N GLY A 71 -9.56 6.20 2.54
CA GLY A 71 -10.15 7.51 2.26
C GLY A 71 -11.40 7.44 1.35
N SER A 72 -11.42 6.49 0.43
CA SER A 72 -12.51 6.25 -0.54
C SER A 72 -13.63 5.32 -0.02
N SER A 73 -13.54 4.79 1.21
CA SER A 73 -14.62 3.97 1.79
C SER A 73 -15.89 4.81 1.94
N ALA A 74 -16.88 4.58 1.07
CA ALA A 74 -18.13 5.32 1.06
C ALA A 74 -19.00 4.98 2.27
N LYS A 75 -19.65 6.00 2.85
CA LYS A 75 -20.72 5.79 3.83
C LYS A 75 -22.07 5.56 3.11
N PRO A 76 -23.03 4.85 3.73
CA PRO A 76 -24.36 4.69 3.15
C PRO A 76 -24.97 6.04 2.75
N GLY A 77 -25.36 6.18 1.48
CA GLY A 77 -25.95 7.41 0.95
C GLY A 77 -24.96 8.51 0.55
N GLU A 78 -23.64 8.32 0.71
CA GLU A 78 -22.65 9.26 0.14
C GLU A 78 -22.58 9.13 -1.38
N THR A 79 -22.60 10.27 -2.07
CA THR A 79 -22.23 10.38 -3.49
C THR A 79 -20.71 10.27 -3.66
N LEU A 80 -20.25 9.92 -4.87
CA LEU A 80 -18.82 9.88 -5.19
C LEU A 80 -18.13 11.23 -4.94
N GLN A 81 -18.81 12.36 -5.20
CA GLN A 81 -18.28 13.70 -4.95
C GLN A 81 -18.10 13.98 -3.45
N GLN A 82 -19.01 13.50 -2.61
CA GLN A 82 -18.87 13.61 -1.15
C GLN A 82 -17.72 12.76 -0.62
N VAL A 83 -17.54 11.55 -1.15
CA VAL A 83 -16.39 10.68 -0.81
C VAL A 83 -15.08 11.36 -1.18
N ALA A 84 -14.95 11.84 -2.42
CA ALA A 84 -13.76 12.55 -2.89
C ALA A 84 -13.47 13.79 -2.04
N ALA A 85 -14.49 14.62 -1.76
CA ALA A 85 -14.32 15.82 -0.93
C ALA A 85 -13.88 15.50 0.51
N ARG A 86 -14.37 14.39 1.09
CA ARG A 86 -13.96 13.92 2.42
C ARG A 86 -12.53 13.42 2.43
N ASP A 87 -12.14 12.61 1.45
CA ASP A 87 -10.77 12.11 1.31
C ASP A 87 -9.77 13.27 1.11
N ASP A 88 -10.10 14.22 0.25
CA ASP A 88 -9.32 15.43 0.02
C ASP A 88 -9.16 16.29 1.29
N LYS A 89 -10.23 16.42 2.09
CA LYS A 89 -10.18 17.12 3.37
C LYS A 89 -9.24 16.41 4.35
N LEU A 90 -9.32 15.08 4.42
CA LEU A 90 -8.42 14.28 5.25
C LEU A 90 -6.96 14.47 4.82
N LYS A 91 -6.65 14.31 3.53
CA LYS A 91 -5.30 14.47 2.98
C LYS A 91 -4.70 15.82 3.33
N ARG A 92 -5.45 16.92 3.08
CA ARG A 92 -4.99 18.28 3.42
C ARG A 92 -4.77 18.47 4.92
N CYS A 93 -5.65 17.92 5.76
CA CYS A 93 -5.48 17.99 7.21
C CYS A 93 -4.23 17.24 7.69
N MET A 94 -4.01 16.02 7.19
CA MET A 94 -2.81 15.25 7.50
C MET A 94 -1.54 15.96 7.01
N GLN A 95 -1.55 16.53 5.81
CA GLN A 95 -0.45 17.35 5.28
C GLN A 95 -0.14 18.55 6.18
N SER A 96 -1.16 19.27 6.67
CA SER A 96 -0.96 20.39 7.59
C SER A 96 -0.32 19.98 8.93
N LYS A 97 -0.46 18.71 9.31
CA LYS A 97 0.17 18.10 10.49
C LYS A 97 1.56 17.52 10.18
N GLY A 98 2.11 17.75 8.98
CA GLY A 98 3.44 17.28 8.58
C GLY A 98 3.50 15.84 8.09
N TYR A 99 2.37 15.27 7.66
CA TYR A 99 2.35 13.96 7.01
C TYR A 99 2.48 14.06 5.49
N VAL A 100 3.13 13.07 4.89
CA VAL A 100 3.05 12.74 3.46
C VAL A 100 2.28 11.43 3.31
N ALA A 101 1.54 11.28 2.21
CA ALA A 101 0.88 10.03 1.86
C ALA A 101 1.72 9.32 0.80
N LEU A 102 2.22 8.13 1.13
CA LEU A 102 2.97 7.28 0.22
C LEU A 102 2.02 6.37 -0.58
N GLY A 103 2.44 6.01 -1.79
CA GLY A 103 1.81 4.94 -2.56
C GLY A 103 2.08 3.56 -1.95
N TYR A 104 1.22 2.59 -2.24
CA TYR A 104 1.44 1.21 -1.79
C TYR A 104 2.71 0.59 -2.39
N ASP A 105 3.05 0.96 -3.63
CA ASP A 105 4.30 0.63 -4.29
C ASP A 105 5.52 1.19 -3.54
N GLN A 106 5.38 2.39 -2.96
CA GLN A 106 6.42 3.01 -2.14
C GLN A 106 6.53 2.37 -0.75
N CYS A 107 5.46 1.81 -0.21
CA CYS A 107 5.49 1.04 1.06
C CYS A 107 6.05 -0.37 0.89
N GLY A 108 6.00 -0.91 -0.34
CA GLY A 108 6.25 -2.32 -0.61
C GLY A 108 5.14 -3.24 -0.06
N PRO A 109 5.07 -4.49 -0.56
CA PRO A 109 4.11 -5.47 -0.07
C PRO A 109 4.52 -6.02 1.31
N LEU A 110 3.55 -6.54 2.07
CA LEU A 110 3.78 -7.11 3.41
C LEU A 110 4.78 -8.27 3.40
N LYS A 111 4.88 -9.01 2.28
CA LYS A 111 5.86 -10.09 2.10
C LYS A 111 7.29 -9.62 1.85
N ALA A 112 7.46 -8.38 1.41
CA ALA A 112 8.77 -7.78 1.14
C ALA A 112 8.75 -6.30 1.60
N PRO A 113 8.64 -6.04 2.91
CA PRO A 113 8.56 -4.68 3.42
C PRO A 113 9.90 -3.97 3.20
N ASN A 114 9.85 -2.73 2.72
CA ASN A 114 11.04 -1.91 2.51
C ASN A 114 11.35 -0.98 3.70
N GLY A 115 10.47 -0.94 4.70
CA GLY A 115 10.62 -0.15 5.92
C GLY A 115 10.04 1.26 5.86
N GLU A 116 9.50 1.71 4.73
CA GLU A 116 8.97 3.08 4.57
C GLU A 116 7.62 3.27 5.29
N CYS A 117 6.82 2.21 5.42
CA CYS A 117 5.50 2.25 6.04
C CYS A 117 5.42 1.27 7.22
N ASN A 118 5.39 1.83 8.43
CA ASN A 118 5.30 1.11 9.70
C ASN A 118 3.91 1.14 10.35
#